data_AF-A0A3M0XKN4-F1
#
_entry.id   AF-A0A3M0XKN4-F1
#
_cell.length_a   1.000
_cell.length_b   1.000
_cell.length_c   1.000
_cell.angle_alpha   90.00
_cell.angle_beta   90.00
_cell.angle_gamma   90.00
#
_symmetry.space_group_name_H-M   'P 1'
#
loop_
_entity.id
_entity.type
_entity.pdbx_description
1 polymer ?
#
loop_
_entity_poly.entity_id
_entity_poly.type
_entity_poly.pdbx_seq_one_letter_code
_entity_poly.pdbx_strand_id
1 'polypeptide(L)'
;MIRRYGFGPHTLSVPRLQPAEGAVYEAGEYAVSDEELKRIVAIYRLALPYVGVVVSTREPAALRDELLMMGVSQISAGSKTNPGGYSEKHDTEQFKLTDNRSLDEIVEKIASLGLLPSFCTACYREGRVGEVFRRIAESESMNKFCRANALLSLKEYIRDYAGDKEVIVELLNRELSEIGDNILEKIEEIEHGESDIHI
;
A
#
# COMPACT_ATOMS: atom_id res chain seq x y z
N MET A 1 16.94 8.68 -15.32
CA MET A 1 16.94 7.19 -15.34
C MET A 1 16.33 6.65 -16.62
N ILE A 2 15.09 7.00 -16.97
CA ILE A 2 14.40 6.47 -18.17
C ILE A 2 15.26 6.58 -19.44
N ARG A 3 15.79 7.78 -19.74
CA ARG A 3 16.67 8.01 -20.90
C ARG A 3 17.97 7.18 -20.92
N ARG A 4 18.46 6.75 -19.75
CA ARG A 4 19.76 6.05 -19.61
C ARG A 4 19.60 4.54 -19.44
N TYR A 5 18.51 4.08 -18.82
CA TYR A 5 18.33 2.69 -18.39
C TYR A 5 17.02 2.07 -18.89
N GLY A 6 16.17 2.80 -19.62
CA GLY A 6 14.90 2.28 -20.16
C GLY A 6 13.73 2.26 -19.17
N PHE A 7 13.97 2.55 -17.89
CA PHE A 7 12.94 2.65 -16.86
C PHE A 7 13.25 3.70 -15.78
N GLY A 8 12.21 4.11 -15.05
CA GLY A 8 12.28 5.07 -13.95
C GLY A 8 12.21 4.39 -12.58
N PRO A 9 12.11 5.16 -11.48
CA PRO A 9 11.85 4.59 -10.16
C PRO A 9 10.52 3.83 -10.16
N HIS A 10 10.45 2.74 -9.39
CA HIS A 10 9.20 1.99 -9.18
C HIS A 10 8.30 2.70 -8.17
N THR A 11 8.90 3.31 -7.15
CA THR A 11 8.21 4.06 -6.11
C THR A 11 8.95 5.35 -5.76
N LEU A 12 8.19 6.31 -5.22
CA LEU A 12 8.67 7.49 -4.53
C LEU A 12 8.07 7.52 -3.13
N SER A 13 8.93 7.60 -2.12
CA SER A 13 8.50 7.79 -0.73
C SER A 13 8.52 9.27 -0.38
N VAL A 14 7.54 9.71 0.39
CA VAL A 14 7.42 11.11 0.86
C VAL A 14 7.49 11.24 2.39
N PRO A 15 8.53 10.70 3.06
CA PRO A 15 8.64 10.81 4.51
C PRO A 15 8.93 12.25 4.94
N ARG A 16 8.12 12.82 5.84
CA ARG A 16 8.51 14.04 6.55
C ARG A 16 9.51 13.73 7.65
N LEU A 17 10.32 14.73 7.97
CA LEU A 17 11.23 14.67 9.10
C LEU A 17 10.41 14.49 10.38
N GLN A 18 10.81 13.56 11.24
CA GLN A 18 10.14 13.24 12.50
C GLN A 18 11.15 13.28 13.63
N PRO A 19 10.72 13.59 14.87
CA PRO A 19 11.56 13.45 16.05
C PRO A 19 12.08 12.01 16.18
N ALA A 20 13.33 11.90 16.64
CA ALA A 20 13.99 10.64 16.95
C ALA A 20 14.76 10.78 18.27
N GLU A 21 14.89 9.69 19.02
CA GLU A 21 15.62 9.68 20.28
C GLU A 21 17.10 10.03 20.05
N GLY A 22 17.66 10.89 20.90
CA GLY A 22 19.05 11.35 20.79
C GLY A 22 19.30 12.38 19.68
N ALA A 23 18.30 12.74 18.87
CA ALA A 23 18.41 13.79 17.87
C ALA A 23 17.85 15.12 18.38
N VAL A 24 18.56 16.23 18.10
CA VAL A 24 17.99 17.57 18.27
C VAL A 24 16.99 17.78 17.12
N TYR A 25 15.71 17.87 17.46
CA TYR A 25 14.64 18.15 16.51
C TYR A 25 14.03 19.52 16.81
N GLU A 26 14.16 20.43 15.86
CA GLU A 26 13.38 21.65 15.80
C GLU A 26 12.74 21.71 14.40
N ALA A 27 11.45 22.04 14.34
CA ALA A 27 10.78 22.27 13.07
C ALA A 27 11.41 23.52 12.43
N GLY A 28 12.40 23.28 11.54
CA GLY A 28 13.15 24.35 10.89
C GLY A 28 12.32 25.09 9.84
N GLU A 29 12.95 26.09 9.22
CA GLU A 29 12.36 26.91 8.15
C GLU A 29 11.77 26.10 6.98
N TYR A 30 12.27 24.89 6.76
CA TYR A 30 11.84 23.99 5.68
C TYR A 30 10.85 22.90 6.12
N ALA A 31 10.19 23.07 7.27
CA ALA A 31 9.17 22.14 7.73
C ALA A 31 7.99 22.11 6.74
N VAL A 32 7.66 20.91 6.25
CA VAL A 32 6.59 20.71 5.28
C VAL A 32 5.26 20.58 6.01
N SER A 33 4.35 21.52 5.75
CA SER A 33 2.98 21.47 6.28
C SER A 33 2.16 20.32 5.68
N ASP A 34 1.03 19.99 6.30
CA ASP A 34 0.12 18.96 5.79
C ASP A 34 -0.41 19.31 4.39
N GLU A 35 -0.70 20.59 4.15
CA GLU A 35 -1.17 21.08 2.86
C GLU A 35 -0.09 20.97 1.77
N GLU A 36 1.16 21.27 2.12
CA GLU A 36 2.29 21.08 1.21
C GLU A 36 2.55 19.60 0.92
N LEU A 37 2.42 18.72 1.91
CA LEU A 37 2.55 17.28 1.69
C LEU A 37 1.47 16.76 0.74
N LYS A 38 0.20 17.16 0.95
CA LYS A 38 -0.92 16.85 0.04
C LYS A 38 -0.63 17.34 -1.38
N ARG A 39 -0.10 18.56 -1.52
CA ARG A 39 0.29 19.13 -2.81
C ARG A 39 1.43 18.34 -3.47
N ILE A 40 2.46 17.94 -2.71
CA ILE A 40 3.57 17.11 -3.22
C ILE A 40 3.04 15.77 -3.75
N VAL A 41 2.17 15.10 -2.98
CA VAL A 41 1.56 13.82 -3.40
C VAL A 41 0.74 13.98 -4.68
N ALA A 42 -0.10 15.02 -4.77
CA ALA A 42 -0.87 15.31 -5.97
C ALA A 42 0.04 15.57 -7.19
N ILE A 43 1.09 16.38 -7.02
CA ILE A 43 2.06 16.68 -8.08
C ILE A 43 2.77 15.39 -8.52
N TYR A 44 3.20 14.53 -7.60
CA TYR A 44 3.85 13.27 -7.95
C TYR A 44 2.92 12.34 -8.72
N ARG A 45 1.67 12.20 -8.27
CA ARG A 45 0.66 11.38 -8.97
C ARG A 45 0.39 11.89 -10.39
N LEU A 46 0.34 13.21 -10.59
CA LEU A 46 0.10 13.81 -11.92
C LEU A 46 1.34 13.75 -12.82
N ALA A 47 2.53 14.01 -12.28
CA ALA A 47 3.77 14.07 -13.07
C ALA A 47 4.32 12.69 -13.41
N LEU A 48 4.08 11.68 -12.55
CA LEU A 48 4.64 10.34 -12.65
C LEU A 48 3.55 9.27 -12.41
N PRO A 49 2.53 9.17 -13.29
CA PRO A 49 1.31 8.40 -13.01
C PRO A 49 1.55 6.90 -12.80
N TYR A 50 2.60 6.32 -13.41
CA TYR A 50 2.94 4.90 -13.28
C TYR A 50 3.82 4.60 -12.05
N VAL A 51 4.34 5.63 -11.36
CA VAL A 51 5.22 5.46 -10.20
C VAL A 51 4.36 5.37 -8.94
N GLY A 52 4.65 4.38 -8.09
CA GLY A 52 3.96 4.25 -6.81
C GLY A 52 4.34 5.37 -5.85
N VAL A 53 3.40 5.86 -5.05
CA VAL A 53 3.66 6.84 -3.98
C VAL A 53 3.50 6.14 -2.63
N VAL A 54 4.52 6.23 -1.79
CA VAL A 54 4.60 5.53 -0.50
C VAL A 54 4.52 6.54 0.66
N VAL A 55 3.59 6.30 1.57
CA VAL A 55 3.47 7.01 2.85
C VAL A 55 3.63 6.02 3.99
N SER A 56 4.35 6.38 5.04
CA SER A 56 4.56 5.52 6.20
C SER A 56 3.76 5.98 7.41
N THR A 57 3.83 5.20 8.49
CA THR A 57 3.33 5.51 9.84
C THR A 57 4.00 6.73 10.51
N ARG A 58 4.87 7.45 9.80
CA ARG A 58 5.35 8.79 10.20
C ARG A 58 4.20 9.80 10.24
N GLU A 59 3.21 9.62 9.37
CA GLU A 59 2.09 10.53 9.23
C GLU A 59 0.90 10.11 10.10
N PRO A 60 0.11 11.06 10.62
CA PRO A 60 -1.07 10.74 11.43
C PRO A 60 -2.16 10.05 10.60
N ALA A 61 -2.96 9.23 11.27
CA ALA A 61 -4.02 8.42 10.65
C ALA A 61 -4.94 9.24 9.72
N ALA A 62 -5.46 10.37 10.18
CA ALA A 62 -6.36 11.22 9.39
C ALA A 62 -5.70 11.73 8.10
N LEU A 63 -4.46 12.20 8.18
CA LEU A 63 -3.73 12.68 7.01
C LEU A 63 -3.45 11.53 6.03
N ARG A 64 -3.08 10.35 6.53
CA ARG A 64 -2.87 9.16 5.71
C ARG A 64 -4.12 8.77 4.93
N ASP A 65 -5.28 8.81 5.59
CA ASP A 65 -6.57 8.49 4.98
C ASP A 65 -6.91 9.48 3.86
N GLU A 66 -6.62 10.78 4.03
CA GLU A 66 -6.76 11.78 2.97
C GLU A 66 -5.78 11.54 1.81
N LEU A 67 -4.51 11.25 2.11
CA LEU A 67 -3.48 11.04 1.08
C LEU A 67 -3.75 9.79 0.21
N LEU A 68 -4.40 8.76 0.76
CA LEU A 68 -4.89 7.60 0.00
C LEU A 68 -5.85 8.03 -1.12
N MET A 69 -6.73 9.00 -0.85
CA MET A 69 -7.67 9.52 -1.85
C MET A 69 -7.01 10.43 -2.90
N MET A 70 -5.79 10.91 -2.65
CA MET A 70 -5.10 11.85 -3.54
C MET A 70 -4.09 11.21 -4.49
N GLY A 71 -3.67 9.97 -4.21
CA GLY A 71 -2.73 9.26 -5.09
C GLY A 71 -1.63 8.49 -4.37
N VAL A 72 -1.70 8.29 -3.05
CA VAL A 72 -0.87 7.27 -2.40
C VAL A 72 -1.31 5.89 -2.89
N SER A 73 -0.34 5.02 -3.21
CA SER A 73 -0.61 3.66 -3.69
C SER A 73 -0.06 2.58 -2.77
N GLN A 74 0.79 2.94 -1.81
CA GLN A 74 1.38 2.00 -0.85
C GLN A 74 1.50 2.67 0.51
N ILE A 75 1.19 1.90 1.56
CA ILE A 75 1.21 2.39 2.92
C ILE A 75 1.71 1.32 3.88
N SER A 76 2.47 1.70 4.90
CA SER A 76 2.89 0.76 5.95
C SER A 76 1.79 0.60 7.00
N ALA A 77 1.59 -0.60 7.53
CA ALA A 77 0.57 -0.88 8.55
C ALA A 77 1.18 -1.70 9.69
N GLY A 78 0.66 -1.55 10.93
CA GLY A 78 1.17 -2.28 12.09
C GLY A 78 2.69 -2.16 12.29
N SER A 79 3.28 -1.01 11.98
CA SER A 79 4.74 -0.87 11.90
C SER A 79 5.40 -0.85 13.28
N LYS A 80 6.61 -1.41 13.38
CA LYS A 80 7.53 -1.23 14.51
C LYS A 80 8.86 -0.68 13.97
N THR A 81 9.35 0.38 14.58
CA THR A 81 10.51 1.17 14.07
C THR A 81 11.77 0.98 14.90
N ASN A 82 11.71 0.11 15.90
CA ASN A 82 12.82 -0.33 16.72
C ASN A 82 13.27 -1.76 16.33
N PRO A 83 14.57 -2.06 16.41
CA PRO A 83 15.08 -3.42 16.23
C PRO A 83 14.38 -4.43 17.16
N GLY A 84 13.83 -5.50 16.59
CA GLY A 84 13.15 -6.55 17.36
C GLY A 84 11.76 -6.18 17.91
N GLY A 85 11.18 -5.05 17.51
CA GLY A 85 9.91 -4.52 18.06
C GLY A 85 8.65 -5.37 17.82
N TYR A 86 8.74 -6.43 17.01
CA TYR A 86 7.65 -7.39 16.77
C TYR A 86 7.66 -8.61 17.71
N SER A 87 8.71 -8.79 18.53
CA SER A 87 8.78 -9.87 19.52
C SER A 87 8.64 -9.27 20.92
N GLU A 88 9.72 -8.94 21.63
CA GLU A 88 9.70 -8.17 22.89
C GLU A 88 11.10 -7.59 23.18
N LYS A 89 11.48 -6.49 22.51
CA LYS A 89 12.70 -5.74 22.84
C LYS A 89 12.48 -4.23 22.76
N HIS A 90 12.87 -3.54 23.82
CA HIS A 90 12.85 -2.07 23.92
C HIS A 90 14.23 -1.52 23.52
N ASP A 91 14.50 -1.51 22.22
CA ASP A 91 15.55 -0.67 21.64
C ASP A 91 14.95 0.66 21.16
N THR A 92 15.81 1.65 20.96
CA THR A 92 15.47 2.96 20.41
C THR A 92 14.78 2.86 19.05
N GLU A 93 13.67 3.58 18.90
CA GLU A 93 12.95 3.73 17.62
C GLU A 93 13.71 4.66 16.65
N GLN A 94 13.76 4.31 15.36
CA GLN A 94 14.33 5.20 14.34
C GLN A 94 13.55 6.54 14.22
N PHE A 95 12.24 6.47 14.41
CA PHE A 95 11.34 7.61 14.44
C PHE A 95 10.08 7.24 15.23
N LYS A 96 9.47 8.25 15.83
CA LYS A 96 8.20 8.09 16.54
C LYS A 96 7.06 7.76 15.57
N LEU A 97 6.34 6.69 15.85
CA LEU A 97 5.11 6.34 15.13
C LEU A 97 3.99 7.33 15.44
N THR A 98 3.33 7.84 14.40
CA THR A 98 2.17 8.73 14.51
C THR A 98 0.86 8.01 14.22
N ASP A 99 0.92 6.89 13.51
CA ASP A 99 -0.20 5.98 13.30
C ASP A 99 0.14 4.60 13.86
N ASN A 100 -0.61 4.22 14.91
CA ASN A 100 -0.42 2.99 15.67
C ASN A 100 -1.54 1.97 15.42
N ARG A 101 -2.40 2.22 14.42
CA ARG A 101 -3.45 1.27 14.02
C ARG A 101 -2.81 -0.06 13.62
N SER A 102 -3.48 -1.14 14.02
CA SER A 102 -3.19 -2.50 13.59
C SER A 102 -3.34 -2.67 12.08
N LEU A 103 -2.93 -3.82 11.55
CA LEU A 103 -3.14 -4.14 10.15
C LEU A 103 -4.63 -4.17 9.82
N ASP A 104 -5.43 -4.86 10.64
CA ASP A 104 -6.89 -5.01 10.47
C ASP A 104 -7.59 -3.65 10.42
N GLU A 105 -7.33 -2.75 11.38
CA GLU A 105 -7.91 -1.40 11.38
C GLU A 105 -7.56 -0.60 10.12
N ILE A 106 -6.37 -0.79 9.55
CA ILE A 106 -5.98 -0.11 8.31
C ILE A 106 -6.66 -0.74 7.09
N VAL A 107 -6.76 -2.07 7.02
CA VAL A 107 -7.45 -2.78 5.93
C VAL A 107 -8.93 -2.40 5.91
N GLU A 108 -9.59 -2.42 7.07
CA GLU A 108 -10.98 -1.97 7.23
C GLU A 108 -11.12 -0.50 6.85
N LYS A 109 -10.19 0.36 7.27
CA LYS A 109 -10.25 1.78 6.92
C LYS A 109 -10.16 1.98 5.40
N ILE A 110 -9.22 1.33 4.73
CA ILE A 110 -9.08 1.38 3.26
C ILE A 110 -10.39 0.92 2.60
N ALA A 111 -10.97 -0.19 3.07
CA ALA A 111 -12.22 -0.70 2.54
C ALA A 111 -13.40 0.27 2.74
N SER A 112 -13.49 0.90 3.92
CA SER A 112 -14.53 1.89 4.23
C SER A 112 -14.45 3.16 3.37
N LEU A 113 -13.28 3.48 2.82
CA LEU A 113 -13.08 4.57 1.86
C LEU A 113 -13.48 4.15 0.43
N GLY A 114 -13.94 2.91 0.24
CA GLY A 114 -14.26 2.34 -1.08
C GLY A 114 -13.03 1.96 -1.90
N LEU A 115 -11.84 1.93 -1.27
CA LEU A 115 -10.60 1.50 -1.90
C LEU A 115 -10.38 0.00 -1.67
N LEU A 116 -9.61 -0.65 -2.55
CA LEU A 116 -9.33 -2.08 -2.45
C LEU A 116 -7.96 -2.33 -1.77
N PRO A 117 -7.93 -2.87 -0.53
CA PRO A 117 -6.68 -3.33 0.07
C PRO A 117 -6.05 -4.46 -0.74
N SER A 118 -4.71 -4.53 -0.75
CA SER A 118 -3.99 -5.52 -1.54
C SER A 118 -2.68 -5.91 -0.87
N PHE A 119 -2.37 -7.20 -0.89
CA PHE A 119 -1.11 -7.81 -0.47
C PHE A 119 -0.37 -8.45 -1.65
N CYS A 120 -0.73 -8.05 -2.87
CA CYS A 120 -0.22 -8.61 -4.11
C CYS A 120 1.31 -8.51 -4.24
N THR A 121 1.92 -9.62 -4.64
CA THR A 121 3.34 -9.70 -5.01
C THR A 121 3.56 -10.30 -6.41
N ALA A 122 2.49 -10.45 -7.20
CA ALA A 122 2.47 -11.15 -8.48
C ALA A 122 3.52 -10.65 -9.49
N CYS A 123 3.74 -9.33 -9.58
CA CYS A 123 4.72 -8.78 -10.50
C CYS A 123 6.14 -9.31 -10.24
N TYR A 124 6.50 -9.58 -8.98
CA TYR A 124 7.80 -10.16 -8.66
C TYR A 124 7.89 -11.62 -9.14
N ARG A 125 6.86 -12.42 -8.87
CA ARG A 125 6.79 -13.85 -9.23
C ARG A 125 6.84 -14.07 -10.74
N GLU A 126 6.17 -13.17 -11.46
CA GLU A 126 5.97 -13.26 -12.90
C GLU A 126 7.05 -12.50 -13.69
N GLY A 127 8.13 -12.07 -13.03
CA GLY A 127 9.25 -11.39 -13.68
C GLY A 127 8.91 -10.02 -14.27
N ARG A 128 7.78 -9.41 -13.86
CA ARG A 128 7.33 -8.08 -14.29
C ARG A 128 8.08 -7.00 -13.50
N VAL A 129 9.37 -6.84 -13.79
CA VAL A 129 10.27 -5.89 -13.12
C VAL A 129 10.93 -4.93 -14.11
N GLY A 130 11.42 -3.79 -13.62
CA GLY A 130 12.17 -2.81 -14.42
C GLY A 130 11.39 -2.30 -15.63
N GLU A 131 11.96 -2.47 -16.83
CA GLU A 131 11.32 -2.03 -18.08
C GLU A 131 10.02 -2.77 -18.39
N VAL A 132 9.93 -4.07 -18.06
CA VAL A 132 8.72 -4.86 -18.29
C VAL A 132 7.57 -4.27 -17.47
N PHE A 133 7.79 -4.01 -16.18
CA PHE A 133 6.81 -3.35 -15.33
C PHE A 133 6.39 -2.00 -15.92
N ARG A 134 7.35 -1.14 -16.29
CA ARG A 134 7.04 0.19 -16.83
C ARG A 134 6.12 0.10 -18.05
N ARG A 135 6.43 -0.78 -19.02
CA ARG A 135 5.61 -0.94 -20.23
C ARG A 135 4.18 -1.39 -19.91
N ILE A 136 4.02 -2.24 -18.90
CA ILE A 136 2.71 -2.70 -18.46
C ILE A 136 1.97 -1.57 -17.70
N ALA A 137 2.65 -0.83 -16.84
CA ALA A 137 2.05 0.25 -16.06
C ALA A 137 1.68 1.47 -16.91
N GLU A 138 2.38 1.69 -18.03
CA GLU A 138 2.04 2.67 -19.05
C GLU A 138 0.95 2.20 -20.02
N SER A 139 0.57 0.91 -19.99
CA SER A 139 -0.52 0.37 -20.80
C SER A 139 -1.81 0.25 -19.99
N GLU A 140 -2.94 0.18 -20.68
CA GLU A 140 -4.26 -0.07 -20.04
C GLU A 140 -4.40 -1.50 -19.49
N SER A 141 -3.38 -2.36 -19.68
CA SER A 141 -3.42 -3.75 -19.22
C SER A 141 -3.31 -3.89 -17.71
N MET A 142 -2.73 -2.90 -17.02
CA MET A 142 -2.46 -2.96 -15.56
C MET A 142 -3.74 -3.18 -14.75
N ASN A 143 -4.83 -2.49 -15.10
CA ASN A 143 -6.08 -2.55 -14.34
C ASN A 143 -6.67 -3.97 -14.28
N LYS A 144 -6.46 -4.79 -15.31
CA LYS A 144 -7.05 -6.13 -15.42
C LYS A 144 -6.49 -7.10 -14.38
N PHE A 145 -5.16 -7.18 -14.28
CA PHE A 145 -4.53 -8.14 -13.38
C PHE A 145 -4.24 -7.54 -12.00
N CYS A 146 -4.03 -6.22 -11.86
CA CYS A 146 -3.82 -5.61 -10.54
C CYS A 146 -5.08 -5.71 -9.68
N ARG A 147 -6.26 -5.43 -10.23
CA ARG A 147 -7.54 -5.58 -9.51
C ARG A 147 -7.78 -7.05 -9.14
N ALA A 148 -7.58 -7.98 -10.09
CA ALA A 148 -7.74 -9.41 -9.84
C ALA A 148 -6.81 -9.90 -8.72
N ASN A 149 -5.51 -9.61 -8.80
CA ASN A 149 -4.55 -10.03 -7.77
C ASN A 149 -4.81 -9.35 -6.42
N ALA A 150 -5.34 -8.12 -6.40
CA ALA A 150 -5.75 -7.48 -5.16
C ALA A 150 -6.89 -8.27 -4.49
N LEU A 151 -7.91 -8.70 -5.25
CA LEU A 151 -9.00 -9.53 -4.73
C LEU A 151 -8.53 -10.89 -4.22
N LEU A 152 -7.65 -11.56 -4.96
CA LEU A 152 -7.07 -12.85 -4.54
C LEU A 152 -6.29 -12.70 -3.22
N SER A 153 -5.40 -11.72 -3.16
CA SER A 153 -4.61 -11.48 -1.94
C SER A 153 -5.46 -11.00 -0.76
N LEU A 154 -6.54 -10.25 -1.00
CA LEU A 154 -7.49 -9.85 0.03
C LEU A 154 -8.29 -11.04 0.54
N LYS A 155 -8.68 -11.97 -0.34
CA LYS A 155 -9.37 -13.21 0.04
C LYS A 155 -8.48 -14.08 0.94
N GLU A 156 -7.20 -14.23 0.61
CA GLU A 156 -6.23 -14.92 1.47
C GLU A 156 -6.12 -14.24 2.84
N TYR A 157 -6.01 -12.91 2.86
CA TYR A 157 -5.98 -12.15 4.11
C TYR A 157 -7.25 -12.33 4.96
N ILE A 158 -8.43 -12.31 4.32
CA ILE A 158 -9.73 -12.56 4.99
C ILE A 158 -9.77 -13.97 5.59
N ARG A 159 -9.22 -14.98 4.90
CA ARG A 159 -9.19 -16.36 5.39
C ARG A 159 -8.25 -16.50 6.58
N ASP A 160 -7.04 -15.97 6.48
CA ASP A 160 -5.93 -16.33 7.37
C ASP A 160 -5.75 -15.39 8.56
N TYR A 161 -6.11 -14.11 8.41
CA TYR A 161 -5.67 -13.08 9.37
C TYR A 161 -6.78 -12.18 9.88
N ALA A 162 -7.77 -11.82 9.06
CA ALA A 162 -8.75 -10.80 9.44
C ALA A 162 -9.55 -11.18 10.69
N GLY A 163 -9.61 -10.27 11.67
CA GLY A 163 -10.48 -10.36 12.84
C GLY A 163 -11.95 -10.11 12.49
N ASP A 164 -12.33 -8.85 12.35
CA ASP A 164 -13.63 -8.45 11.80
C ASP A 164 -13.57 -8.43 10.27
N LYS A 165 -14.63 -8.94 9.64
CA LYS A 165 -14.68 -9.23 8.21
C LYS A 165 -15.82 -8.53 7.49
N GLU A 166 -16.76 -7.89 8.20
CA GLU A 166 -18.02 -7.44 7.61
C GLU A 166 -17.80 -6.47 6.44
N VAL A 167 -17.10 -5.36 6.69
CA VAL A 167 -16.85 -4.30 5.69
C VAL A 167 -15.98 -4.82 4.54
N ILE A 168 -14.97 -5.63 4.84
CA ILE A 168 -14.00 -6.12 3.84
C ILE A 168 -14.60 -7.23 2.96
N VAL A 169 -15.49 -8.07 3.51
CA VAL A 169 -16.24 -9.09 2.76
C VAL A 169 -17.31 -8.43 1.89
N GLU A 170 -18.01 -7.40 2.38
CA GLU A 170 -18.95 -6.63 1.57
C GLU A 170 -18.25 -6.01 0.36
N LEU A 171 -17.10 -5.36 0.58
CA LEU A 171 -16.26 -4.83 -0.49
C LEU A 171 -15.85 -5.93 -1.47
N LEU A 172 -15.30 -7.04 -0.98
CA LEU A 172 -14.84 -8.15 -1.82
C LEU A 172 -15.98 -8.65 -2.73
N ASN A 173 -17.16 -8.91 -2.18
CA ASN A 173 -18.30 -9.40 -2.92
C ASN A 173 -18.78 -8.40 -3.98
N ARG A 174 -18.79 -7.11 -3.65
CA ARG A 174 -19.10 -6.04 -4.61
C ARG A 174 -18.12 -6.05 -5.78
N GLU A 175 -16.82 -6.09 -5.50
CA GLU A 175 -15.77 -6.09 -6.53
C GLU A 175 -15.77 -7.37 -7.38
N LEU A 176 -16.06 -8.53 -6.78
CA LEU A 176 -16.19 -9.81 -7.48
C LEU A 176 -17.42 -9.84 -8.41
N SER A 177 -18.49 -9.11 -8.11
CA SER A 177 -19.66 -9.04 -9.00
C SER A 177 -19.36 -8.38 -10.36
N GLU A 178 -18.24 -7.67 -10.47
CA GLU A 178 -17.80 -6.94 -11.67
C GLU A 178 -16.63 -7.63 -12.40
N ILE A 179 -16.21 -8.82 -11.96
CA ILE A 179 -15.05 -9.53 -12.51
C ILE A 179 -15.46 -10.80 -13.27
N GLY A 180 -14.54 -11.34 -14.08
CA GLY A 180 -14.80 -12.54 -14.89
C GLY A 180 -14.73 -13.85 -14.11
N ASP A 181 -15.41 -14.89 -14.62
CA ASP A 181 -15.56 -16.22 -14.02
C ASP A 181 -14.21 -16.87 -13.62
N ASN A 182 -13.15 -16.62 -14.38
CA ASN A 182 -11.81 -17.16 -14.12
C ASN A 182 -11.20 -16.70 -12.79
N ILE A 183 -11.68 -15.60 -12.20
CA ILE A 183 -11.26 -15.17 -10.87
C ILE A 183 -12.05 -15.88 -9.79
N LEU A 184 -13.33 -16.18 -10.04
CA LEU A 184 -14.18 -16.90 -9.08
C LEU A 184 -13.64 -18.31 -8.82
N GLU A 185 -13.21 -19.02 -9.87
CA GLU A 185 -12.54 -20.33 -9.72
C GLU A 185 -11.30 -20.25 -8.81
N LYS A 186 -10.46 -19.23 -9.00
CA LYS A 186 -9.29 -18.98 -8.15
C LYS A 186 -9.65 -18.60 -6.70
N ILE A 187 -10.76 -17.89 -6.50
CA ILE A 187 -11.27 -17.58 -5.16
C ILE A 187 -11.72 -18.87 -4.45
N GLU A 188 -12.37 -19.78 -5.17
CA GLU A 188 -12.74 -21.10 -4.64
C GLU A 188 -11.51 -21.92 -4.26
N GLU A 189 -10.45 -21.92 -5.07
CA GLU A 189 -9.17 -22.57 -4.71
C GLU A 189 -8.63 -22.06 -3.37
N ILE A 190 -8.67 -20.73 -3.14
CA ILE A 190 -8.26 -20.11 -1.87
C ILE A 190 -9.16 -20.58 -0.72
N GLU A 191 -10.48 -20.72 -0.93
CA GLU A 191 -11.38 -21.25 0.10
C GLU A 191 -11.06 -22.70 0.48
N HIS A 192 -10.55 -23.48 -0.47
CA HIS A 192 -10.10 -24.86 -0.26
C HIS A 192 -8.67 -24.96 0.32
N GLY A 193 -8.02 -23.83 0.60
CA GLY A 193 -6.74 -23.77 1.32
C GLY A 193 -5.52 -23.46 0.46
N GLU A 194 -5.67 -23.30 -0.85
CA GLU A 194 -4.57 -22.87 -1.71
C GLU A 194 -4.15 -21.43 -1.37
N SER A 195 -2.87 -21.13 -1.48
CA SER A 195 -2.32 -19.81 -1.11
C SER A 195 -1.35 -19.33 -2.17
N ASP A 196 -1.06 -18.03 -2.18
CA ASP A 196 -0.20 -17.39 -3.16
C ASP A 196 -0.74 -17.50 -4.59
N ILE A 197 -2.06 -17.46 -4.76
CA ILE A 197 -2.69 -17.53 -6.09
C ILE A 197 -2.62 -16.16 -6.76
N HIS A 198 -2.08 -16.14 -7.98
CA HIS A 198 -1.90 -14.91 -8.76
C HIS A 198 -2.12 -15.12 -10.27
N ILE A 199 -2.09 -14.01 -10.99
CA ILE A 199 -2.22 -13.87 -12.45
C ILE A 199 -1.17 -12.90 -12.96
#